data_AF-A0A1Q3N9K4-F1
#
_entry.id   AF-A0A1Q3N9K4-F1
#
_cell.length_a   1.000
_cell.length_b   1.000
_cell.length_c   1.000
_cell.angle_alpha   90.00
_cell.angle_beta   90.00
_cell.angle_gamma   90.00
#
_symmetry.space_group_name_H-M   'P 1'
#
loop_
_entity.id
_entity.type
_entity.pdbx_description
1 polymer ?
#
loop_
_entity_poly.entity_id
_entity_poly.type
_entity_poly.pdbx_seq_one_letter_code
_entity_poly.pdbx_strand_id
1 'polypeptide(L)'
;MNIPTYHWICCYDIRDPKRLAKVHQALSMLGIALNYSVFYLYLNLVQFEQLCLRLKKILKTEDDLRLYLSSHLVTAQHIGEMSPCGISLIHAQGVLL
;
A
#
# COMPACT_ATOMS: atom_id res chain seq x y z
N MET A 1 2.25 20.62 16.32
CA MET A 1 2.94 20.72 15.01
C MET A 1 2.26 19.78 14.04
N ASN A 2 1.88 20.26 12.87
CA ASN A 2 1.34 19.39 11.81
C ASN A 2 2.53 18.66 11.18
N ILE A 3 2.62 17.34 11.38
CA ILE A 3 3.73 16.55 10.81
C ILE A 3 3.44 16.39 9.31
N PRO A 4 4.36 16.77 8.40
CA PRO A 4 4.14 16.62 6.98
C PRO A 4 3.94 15.15 6.63
N THR A 5 2.88 14.90 5.86
CA THR A 5 2.43 13.56 5.46
C THR A 5 2.31 13.52 3.94
N TYR A 6 2.64 12.37 3.36
CA TYR A 6 2.81 12.21 1.92
C TYR A 6 1.99 11.01 1.44
N HIS A 7 1.53 11.07 0.19
CA HIS A 7 0.82 9.99 -0.46
C HIS A 7 1.79 9.09 -1.21
N TRP A 8 1.61 7.78 -1.09
CA TRP A 8 2.48 6.79 -1.73
C TRP A 8 1.67 5.72 -2.42
N ILE A 9 2.20 5.24 -3.55
CA ILE A 9 1.79 3.98 -4.17
C ILE A 9 2.89 2.96 -3.91
N CYS A 10 2.50 1.85 -3.27
CA CYS A 10 3.35 0.70 -3.04
C CYS A 10 2.97 -0.41 -4.01
N CYS A 11 3.89 -0.83 -4.86
CA CYS A 11 3.71 -1.97 -5.76
C CYS A 11 4.69 -3.08 -5.37
N TYR A 12 4.25 -4.33 -5.44
CA TYR A 12 5.14 -5.46 -5.18
C TYR A 12 4.94 -6.64 -6.14
N ASP A 13 6.02 -7.36 -6.39
CA ASP A 13 6.06 -8.68 -7.02
C ASP A 13 6.78 -9.64 -6.07
N ILE A 14 5.99 -10.48 -5.38
CA ILE A 14 6.47 -11.40 -4.33
C ILE A 14 5.82 -12.76 -4.58
N ARG A 15 6.66 -13.76 -4.86
CA ARG A 15 6.19 -15.13 -5.19
C ARG A 15 6.02 -16.03 -3.99
N ASP A 16 6.75 -15.77 -2.90
CA ASP A 16 6.64 -16.59 -1.68
C ASP A 16 5.39 -16.19 -0.88
N PRO A 17 4.44 -17.12 -0.65
CA PRO A 17 3.17 -16.79 -0.01
C PRO A 17 3.31 -16.36 1.45
N LYS A 18 4.36 -16.82 2.16
CA LYS A 18 4.60 -16.45 3.56
C LYS A 18 5.13 -15.03 3.66
N ARG A 19 6.05 -14.63 2.77
CA ARG A 19 6.56 -13.25 2.69
C ARG A 19 5.48 -12.31 2.20
N LEU A 20 4.73 -12.70 1.16
CA LEU A 20 3.59 -11.94 0.66
C LEU A 20 2.59 -11.63 1.77
N ALA A 21 2.17 -12.63 2.55
CA ALA A 21 1.24 -12.42 3.66
C ALA A 21 1.78 -11.42 4.70
N LYS A 22 3.07 -11.48 5.03
CA LYS A 22 3.71 -10.56 5.97
C LYS A 22 3.79 -9.13 5.42
N VAL A 23 4.13 -8.97 4.13
CA VAL A 23 4.17 -7.66 3.45
C VAL A 23 2.76 -7.08 3.38
N HIS A 24 1.78 -7.86 2.93
CA HIS A 24 0.38 -7.44 2.86
C HIS A 24 -0.12 -6.98 4.24
N GLN A 25 0.11 -7.79 5.29
CA GLN A 25 -0.27 -7.40 6.66
C GLN A 25 0.40 -6.09 7.10
N ALA A 26 1.70 -5.91 6.80
CA ALA A 26 2.42 -4.69 7.15
C ALA A 26 1.82 -3.45 6.46
N LEU A 27 1.41 -3.57 5.19
CA LEU A 27 0.82 -2.49 4.41
C LEU A 27 -0.65 -2.21 4.81
N SER A 28 -1.45 -3.24 5.10
CA SER A 28 -2.87 -3.09 5.51
C SER A 28 -3.06 -2.33 6.83
N MET A 29 -2.03 -2.26 7.69
CA MET A 29 -2.10 -1.45 8.91
C MET A 29 -1.85 0.04 8.66
N LEU A 30 -1.39 0.41 7.48
CA LEU A 30 -0.91 1.76 7.15
C LEU A 30 -1.61 2.38 5.94
N GLY A 31 -2.47 1.64 5.25
CA GLY A 31 -3.18 2.12 4.07
C GLY A 31 -4.14 1.11 3.51
N ILE A 32 -4.55 1.34 2.26
CA ILE A 32 -5.61 0.58 1.59
C ILE A 32 -5.03 -0.20 0.42
N ALA A 33 -5.48 -1.44 0.25
CA ALA A 33 -5.20 -2.21 -0.96
C ALA A 33 -6.02 -1.60 -2.10
N LEU A 34 -5.37 -1.25 -3.21
CA LEU A 34 -6.03 -0.84 -4.46
C LEU A 34 -6.19 -2.02 -5.43
N ASN A 35 -5.24 -2.97 -5.36
CA ASN A 35 -5.28 -4.23 -6.09
C ASN A 35 -4.49 -5.29 -5.28
N TYR A 36 -4.47 -6.55 -5.73
CA TYR A 36 -3.77 -7.63 -5.05
C TYR A 36 -2.28 -7.33 -4.81
N SER A 37 -1.66 -6.55 -5.70
CA SER A 37 -0.23 -6.19 -5.65
C SER A 37 0.04 -4.69 -5.51
N VAL A 38 -0.99 -3.89 -5.23
CA VAL A 38 -0.89 -2.43 -5.20
C VAL A 38 -1.58 -1.88 -3.95
N PHE A 39 -0.86 -1.06 -3.19
CA PHE A 39 -1.36 -0.37 -2.00
C PHE A 39 -1.21 1.14 -2.14
N TYR A 40 -2.17 1.87 -1.61
CA TYR A 40 -2.07 3.31 -1.36
C TYR A 40 -1.84 3.58 0.11
N LEU A 41 -0.83 4.41 0.41
CA LEU A 41 -0.43 4.74 1.77
C LEU A 41 -0.43 6.26 1.97
N TYR A 42 -0.71 6.69 3.19
CA TYR A 42 -0.60 8.10 3.60
C TYR A 42 0.28 8.17 4.85
N LEU A 43 1.55 8.51 4.65
CA LEU A 43 2.59 8.33 5.66
C LEU A 43 3.37 9.62 5.90
N ASN A 44 3.66 9.89 7.16
CA ASN A 44 4.72 10.83 7.52
C ASN A 44 6.09 10.15 7.39
N LEU A 45 7.16 10.95 7.49
CA LEU A 45 8.54 10.44 7.31
C LEU A 45 8.91 9.36 8.32
N VAL A 46 8.49 9.48 9.58
CA VAL A 46 8.77 8.49 10.63
C VAL A 46 8.08 7.15 10.31
N GLN A 47 6.81 7.19 9.90
CA GLN A 47 6.08 5.99 9.49
C GLN A 47 6.70 5.34 8.26
N PHE A 48 7.14 6.15 7.28
CA PHE A 48 7.82 5.68 6.08
C PHE A 48 9.13 4.94 6.42
N GLU A 49 9.96 5.52 7.28
CA GLU A 49 11.22 4.90 7.72
C GLU A 49 10.98 3.59 8.48
N GLN A 50 10.02 3.58 9.39
CA GLN A 50 9.63 2.37 10.13
C GLN A 50 9.11 1.27 9.20
N LEU A 51 8.29 1.63 8.21
CA LEU A 51 7.81 0.71 7.19
C LEU A 51 8.98 0.13 6.39
N CYS A 52 9.90 0.98 5.91
CA CYS A 52 11.10 0.55 5.18
C CYS A 52 11.95 -0.45 6.00
N LEU A 53 12.20 -0.15 7.28
CA LEU A 53 12.94 -1.05 8.17
C LEU A 53 12.24 -2.38 8.38
N ARG A 54 10.90 -2.38 8.51
CA ARG A 54 10.11 -3.60 8.65
C ARG A 54 10.13 -4.43 7.37
N LEU A 55 9.93 -3.82 6.20
CA LEU A 55 9.93 -4.49 4.90
C LEU A 55 11.30 -5.11 4.60
N LYS A 56 12.40 -4.41 4.88
CA LYS A 56 13.77 -4.96 4.73
C LYS A 56 14.02 -6.25 5.50
N LYS A 57 13.31 -6.49 6.62
CA LYS A 57 13.42 -7.73 7.39
C LYS A 57 12.62 -8.89 6.79
N ILE A 58 11.64 -8.58 5.94
CA ILE A 58 10.72 -9.57 5.34
C ILE A 58 11.21 -9.95 3.95
N LEU A 59 11.54 -8.95 3.12
CA LEU A 59 11.89 -9.10 1.71
C LEU A 59 13.20 -9.85 1.51
N LYS A 60 13.28 -10.57 0.39
CA LYS A 60 14.48 -11.21 -0.13
C LYS A 60 14.91 -10.59 -1.45
N THR A 61 16.09 -10.96 -1.91
CA THR A 61 16.69 -10.40 -3.13
C THR A 61 15.88 -10.66 -4.39
N GLU A 62 15.08 -11.72 -4.40
CA GLU A 62 14.19 -12.07 -5.51
C GLU A 62 12.83 -11.33 -5.48
N ASP A 63 12.53 -10.60 -4.41
CA ASP A 63 11.28 -9.85 -4.27
C ASP A 63 11.48 -8.41 -4.81
N ASP A 64 10.55 -7.89 -5.60
CA ASP A 64 10.54 -6.45 -5.99
C ASP A 64 9.43 -5.73 -5.22
N LEU A 65 9.78 -4.64 -4.53
CA LEU A 65 8.83 -3.75 -3.88
C LEU A 65 9.27 -2.31 -4.10
N ARG A 66 8.34 -1.48 -4.57
CA ARG A 66 8.60 -0.08 -4.91
C ARG A 66 7.59 0.84 -4.28
N LEU A 67 8.09 1.94 -3.71
CA LEU A 67 7.30 3.02 -3.13
C LEU A 67 7.49 4.27 -3.99
N TYR A 68 6.41 4.74 -4.59
CA TYR A 68 6.38 5.93 -5.42
C TYR A 68 5.61 7.03 -4.71
N LEU A 69 6.18 8.24 -4.65
CA LEU A 69 5.45 9.41 -4.23
C LEU A 69 4.32 9.67 -5.22
N SER A 70 3.12 9.97 -4.71
CA SER A 70 1.91 10.12 -5.50
C SER A 70 1.15 11.39 -5.12
N SER A 71 0.21 11.78 -5.99
CA SER A 71 -0.88 12.68 -5.63
C SER A 71 -1.94 11.97 -4.78
N HIS A 72 -2.86 12.76 -4.23
CA HIS A 72 -3.98 12.25 -3.43
C HIS A 72 -4.91 11.36 -4.28
N LEU A 73 -5.35 10.23 -3.71
CA LEU A 73 -6.17 9.23 -4.41
C LEU A 73 -7.50 9.77 -4.95
N VAL A 74 -8.03 10.86 -4.38
CA VAL A 74 -9.25 11.54 -4.87
C VAL A 74 -9.15 11.97 -6.35
N THR A 75 -7.93 12.13 -6.87
CA THR A 75 -7.69 12.48 -8.27
C THR A 75 -7.50 11.26 -9.18
N ALA A 76 -7.47 10.06 -8.61
CA ALA A 76 -7.30 8.83 -9.36
C ALA A 76 -8.55 8.51 -10.18
N GLN A 77 -8.33 8.04 -11.40
CA GLN A 77 -9.37 7.51 -12.26
C GLN A 77 -9.24 5.99 -12.30
N HIS A 78 -10.36 5.30 -12.14
CA HIS A 78 -10.42 3.85 -12.28
C HIS A 78 -10.80 3.49 -13.71
N ILE A 79 -10.08 2.52 -14.30
CA ILE A 79 -10.35 2.00 -15.64
C ILE A 79 -10.48 0.48 -15.53
N GLY A 80 -11.58 -0.08 -16.04
CA GLY A 80 -11.87 -1.52 -16.02
C GLY A 80 -12.91 -1.91 -14.97
N GLU A 81 -12.93 -3.21 -14.62
CA GLU A 81 -13.86 -3.79 -13.66
C GLU A 81 -13.20 -3.95 -12.28
N MET A 82 -13.90 -3.51 -11.22
CA MET A 82 -13.52 -3.84 -9.85
C MET A 82 -13.89 -5.29 -9.57
N SER A 83 -12.92 -6.12 -9.19
CA SER A 83 -13.21 -7.48 -8.74
C SER A 83 -14.14 -7.43 -7.51
N PRO A 84 -15.28 -8.13 -7.52
CA PRO A 84 -16.21 -8.16 -6.38
C PRO A 84 -15.61 -8.88 -5.15
N CYS A 85 -14.51 -9.61 -5.32
CA CYS A 85 -13.88 -10.41 -4.28
C CYS A 85 -12.53 -9.80 -3.88
N GLY A 86 -12.49 -9.17 -2.71
CA GLY A 86 -11.26 -9.03 -1.91
C GLY A 86 -10.60 -7.65 -1.85
N ILE A 87 -11.00 -6.67 -2.66
CA ILE A 87 -10.46 -5.30 -2.59
C ILE A 87 -11.63 -4.31 -2.56
N SER A 88 -12.15 -4.04 -1.37
CA SER A 88 -13.05 -2.90 -1.20
C SER A 88 -12.20 -1.64 -1.17
N LEU A 89 -12.26 -0.85 -2.24
CA LEU A 89 -11.80 0.54 -2.20
C LEU A 89 -12.73 1.29 -1.23
N ILE A 90 -12.36 1.34 0.04
CA ILE A 90 -13.08 2.13 1.02
C ILE A 90 -12.71 3.59 0.77
N HIS A 91 -13.71 4.43 0.53
CA HIS A 91 -13.52 5.88 0.41
C HIS A 91 -12.84 6.42 1.68
N ALA A 92 -12.12 7.55 1.62
CA ALA A 92 -11.39 8.09 2.78
C ALA A 92 -12.30 8.38 4.02
N GLN A 93 -13.62 8.41 3.82
CA GLN A 93 -14.67 8.59 4.82
C GLN A 93 -15.28 7.28 5.33
N GLY A 94 -14.75 6.11 4.96
CA GLY A 94 -15.22 4.82 5.47
C GLY A 94 -16.43 4.23 4.75
N VAL A 95 -16.85 4.79 3.61
CA VAL A 95 -17.98 4.29 2.82
C VAL A 95 -17.49 3.30 1.77
N LEU A 96 -18.16 2.14 1.71
CA LEU A 96 -17.95 1.13 0.68
C LEU A 96 -18.53 1.66 -0.64
N LEU A 97 -17.74 1.60 -1.72
CA LEU A 97 -18.28 1.73 -3.09
C LEU A 97 -19.15 0.51 -3.43
#